data_AF-X1CAQ0-F1
#
_entry.id   AF-X1CAQ0-F1
#
_cell.length_a   1.000
_cell.length_b   1.000
_cell.length_c   1.000
_cell.angle_alpha   90.00
_cell.angle_beta   90.00
_cell.angle_gamma   90.00
#
_symmetry.space_group_name_H-M   'P 1'
#
loop_
_entity.id
_entity.type
_entity.pdbx_description
1 polymer ?
#
loop_
_entity_poly.entity_id
_entity_poly.type
_entity_poly.pdbx_seq_one_letter_code
_entity_poly.pdbx_strand_id
1 'polypeptide(L)' 'SCKDRTFEGKTVPFGEGDAQIAEILQLIQKKKWNVFCDIELEYPIPEGSDAITEVSKCVEYCENALTYVIQDFH' A
#
# COMPACT_ATOMS: atom_id res chain seq x y z
N SER A 1 2.54 9.44 4.40
CA SER A 1 2.35 9.05 3.01
C SER A 1 2.77 7.62 2.78
N CYS A 2 2.10 6.95 1.84
CA CYS A 2 2.34 5.57 1.42
C CYS A 2 2.87 5.59 -0.01
N LYS A 3 4.04 4.97 -0.19
CA LYS A 3 4.62 4.65 -1.48
C LYS A 3 5.46 3.41 -1.35
N ASP A 4 5.53 2.62 -2.41
CA ASP A 4 6.34 1.42 -2.42
C ASP A 4 7.66 1.65 -3.16
N ARG A 5 8.72 1.05 -2.62
CA ARG A 5 10.08 1.26 -3.09
C ARG A 5 10.92 0.03 -2.84
N THR A 6 11.84 -0.24 -3.76
CA THR A 6 12.87 -1.25 -3.54
C THR A 6 13.93 -0.74 -2.57
N PHE A 7 14.77 -1.63 -2.03
CA PHE A 7 15.92 -1.23 -1.20
C PHE A 7 16.91 -0.30 -1.92
N GLU A 8 17.02 -0.41 -3.24
CA GLU A 8 17.82 0.49 -4.09
C GLU A 8 17.17 1.87 -4.29
N GLY A 9 15.97 2.08 -3.75
CA GLY A 9 15.29 3.38 -3.76
C GLY A 9 14.44 3.65 -5.00
N LYS A 10 14.16 2.62 -5.83
CA LYS A 10 13.27 2.76 -6.98
C LYS A 10 11.81 2.75 -6.52
N THR A 11 11.02 3.76 -6.87
CA THR A 11 9.57 3.74 -6.67
C THR A 11 8.90 2.74 -7.62
N VAL A 12 8.04 1.89 -7.09
CA VAL A 12 7.36 0.81 -7.79
C VAL A 12 5.87 0.75 -7.42
N PRO A 13 5.03 0.03 -8.18
CA PRO A 13 3.65 -0.26 -7.77
C PRO A 13 3.57 -0.89 -6.38
N PHE A 14 2.46 -0.64 -5.68
CA PHE A 14 2.25 -1.17 -4.34
C PHE A 14 2.23 -2.70 -4.35
N GLY A 15 3.02 -3.31 -3.45
CA GLY A 15 3.17 -4.76 -3.35
C GLY A 15 4.32 -5.33 -4.19
N GLU A 16 5.00 -4.50 -4.98
CA GLU A 16 6.16 -4.91 -5.78
C GLU A 16 7.50 -4.45 -5.18
N GLY A 17 7.47 -3.66 -4.10
CA GLY A 17 8.67 -3.18 -3.41
C GLY A 17 8.89 -3.82 -2.05
N ASP A 18 9.81 -3.22 -1.30
CA ASP A 18 10.30 -3.72 -0.01
C ASP A 18 9.74 -2.93 1.19
N ALA A 19 8.81 -2.00 0.95
CA ALA A 19 8.32 -1.07 1.97
C ALA A 19 7.36 -1.69 3.01
N GLN A 20 6.92 -2.94 2.81
CA GLN A 20 6.02 -3.68 3.73
C GLN A 20 4.74 -2.91 4.08
N ILE A 21 4.09 -2.33 3.05
CA ILE A 21 2.92 -1.48 3.23
C ILE A 21 1.77 -2.24 3.89
N ALA A 22 1.52 -3.50 3.48
CA ALA A 22 0.43 -4.30 4.03
C ALA A 22 0.59 -4.54 5.54
N GLU A 23 1.78 -4.93 5.98
CA GLU A 23 2.09 -5.18 7.40
C GLU A 23 1.97 -3.92 8.24
N ILE A 24 2.39 -2.77 7.71
CA ILE A 24 2.26 -1.47 8.38
C ILE A 24 0.78 -1.09 8.52
N LEU A 25 -0.02 -1.24 7.47
CA LEU A 25 -1.47 -0.96 7.51
C LEU A 25 -2.18 -1.86 8.52
N GLN A 26 -1.84 -3.15 8.53
CA GLN A 26 -2.37 -4.11 9.52
C GLN A 26 -1.94 -3.76 10.94
N LEU A 27 -0.70 -3.30 11.15
CA LEU A 27 -0.23 -2.85 12.46
C LEU A 27 -1.02 -1.62 12.93
N ILE A 28 -1.23 -0.63 12.06
CA ILE A 28 -2.03 0.56 12.34
C ILE A 28 -3.45 0.16 12.77
N GLN A 29 -4.09 -0.75 12.02
CA GLN A 29 -5.42 -1.28 12.32
C GLN A 29 -5.45 -2.01 13.67
N LYS A 30 -4.51 -2.94 13.91
CA LYS A 30 -4.40 -3.71 15.16
C LYS A 30 -4.19 -2.82 16.37
N LYS A 31 -3.38 -1.76 16.23
CA LYS A 31 -3.11 -0.78 17.30
C LYS A 31 -4.18 0.30 17.42
N LYS A 32 -5.14 0.35 16.49
CA LYS A 32 -6.21 1.37 16.43
C LYS A 32 -5.65 2.78 16.46
N TRP A 33 -4.53 3.00 15.77
CA TRP A 33 -3.94 4.34 15.68
C TRP A 33 -4.82 5.22 14.80
N ASN A 34 -5.16 6.41 15.30
CA ASN A 34 -5.95 7.39 14.56
C ASN A 34 -5.02 8.23 13.68
N VAL A 35 -4.61 7.67 12.54
CA VAL A 35 -3.70 8.31 11.58
C VAL A 35 -4.30 8.28 10.18
N PHE A 36 -3.97 9.29 9.38
CA PHE A 36 -4.31 9.33 7.96
C PHE A 36 -3.12 8.84 7.12
N CYS A 37 -3.42 8.10 6.06
CA CYS A 37 -2.43 7.58 5.11
C CYS A 37 -2.76 8.09 3.71
N ASP A 38 -1.95 8.99 3.18
CA ASP A 38 -2.07 9.48 1.80
C ASP A 38 -1.35 8.55 0.82
N ILE A 39 -1.94 8.26 -0.34
CA ILE A 39 -1.29 7.51 -1.43
C ILE A 39 -0.44 8.48 -2.27
N GLU A 40 0.84 8.16 -2.47
CA GLU A 40 1.75 8.89 -3.36
C GLU A 40 2.08 8.06 -4.60
N LEU A 41 1.43 8.39 -5.73
CA LEU A 41 1.73 7.79 -7.03
C LEU A 41 2.96 8.45 -7.66
N GLU A 42 4.14 7.89 -7.42
CA GLU A 42 5.42 8.42 -7.94
C GLU A 42 6.06 7.54 -9.03
N TYR A 43 5.58 6.32 -9.26
CA TYR A 43 6.13 5.43 -10.28
C TYR A 43 5.64 5.83 -11.68
N PRO A 44 6.42 5.56 -12.74
CA PRO A 44 5.98 5.84 -14.11
C PRO A 44 4.69 5.07 -14.45
N ILE A 45 3.68 5.77 -14.97
CA ILE A 45 2.42 5.14 -15.38
C ILE A 45 2.70 4.15 -16.52
N PRO A 46 2.32 2.87 -16.39
CA PRO A 46 2.50 1.86 -17.44
C PRO A 46 1.75 2.22 -18.73
N GLU A 47 2.26 1.74 -19.87
CA GLU A 47 1.57 1.90 -21.15
C GLU A 47 0.17 1.28 -21.09
N GLY A 48 -0.84 2.01 -21.60
CA GLY A 48 -2.24 1.58 -21.57
C GLY A 48 -2.95 1.82 -20.24
N SER A 49 -2.33 2.53 -19.29
CA SER A 49 -2.96 2.94 -18.02
C SER A 49 -3.01 4.47 -17.87
N ASP A 50 -3.61 4.93 -16.77
CA ASP A 50 -3.68 6.33 -16.37
C ASP A 50 -3.58 6.49 -14.84
N ALA A 51 -3.41 7.74 -14.40
CA ALA A 51 -3.19 8.02 -12.97
C ALA A 51 -4.37 7.59 -12.09
N ILE A 52 -5.61 7.66 -12.60
CA ILE A 52 -6.80 7.27 -11.84
C ILE A 52 -6.79 5.76 -11.64
N THR A 53 -6.56 5.01 -12.72
CA THR A 53 -6.47 3.55 -12.72
C THR A 53 -5.36 3.07 -11.79
N GLU A 54 -4.19 3.70 -11.82
CA GLU A 54 -3.06 3.33 -10.97
C GLU A 54 -3.30 3.68 -9.48
N VAL A 55 -3.93 4.81 -9.18
CA VAL A 55 -4.35 5.14 -7.81
C VAL A 55 -5.41 4.14 -7.31
N SER A 56 -6.37 3.75 -8.15
CA SER A 56 -7.38 2.74 -7.79
C SER A 56 -6.75 1.40 -7.41
N LYS A 57 -5.70 0.96 -8.12
CA LYS A 57 -4.94 -0.24 -7.74
C LYS A 57 -4.26 -0.10 -6.37
N CYS A 58 -3.71 1.07 -6.07
CA CYS A 58 -3.12 1.33 -4.75
C CYS A 58 -4.18 1.28 -3.63
N VAL A 59 -5.38 1.83 -3.87
CA VAL A 59 -6.51 1.74 -2.93
C VAL A 59 -6.92 0.28 -2.73
N GLU A 60 -7.11 -0.47 -3.82
CA GLU A 60 -7.50 -1.89 -3.77
C GLU A 60 -6.46 -2.73 -2.99
N TYR A 61 -5.16 -2.48 -3.21
CA TYR A 61 -4.10 -3.13 -2.44
C TYR A 61 -4.25 -2.86 -0.93
N CYS A 62 -4.47 -1.60 -0.54
CA CYS A 62 -4.69 -1.21 0.86
C CYS A 62 -5.95 -1.86 1.47
N GLU A 63 -7.06 -1.90 0.73
CA GLU A 63 -8.31 -2.53 1.18
C GLU A 63 -8.14 -4.04 1.39
N ASN A 64 -7.45 -4.70 0.46
CA ASN A 64 -7.14 -6.13 0.56
C ASN A 64 -6.25 -6.41 1.79
N ALA A 65 -5.22 -5.59 2.02
CA ALA A 65 -4.35 -5.71 3.19
C ALA A 65 -5.12 -5.61 4.53
N LEU A 66 -6.20 -4.83 4.57
CA LEU A 66 -7.03 -4.61 5.76
C LEU A 66 -8.18 -5.63 5.92
N THR A 67 -8.49 -6.40 4.88
CA THR A 67 -9.61 -7.36 4.87
C THR A 67 -9.19 -8.75 5.40
N TYR A 68 -7.96 -9.19 5.11
CA TYR A 68 -7.45 -10.49 5.56
C TYR A 68 -6.77 -10.41 6.93
N VAL A 69 -7.56 -10.17 7.97
CA VAL A 69 -7.10 -10.38 9.35
C VAL A 69 -7.43 -11.82 9.73
N ILE A 70 -6.47 -12.75 9.59
CA ILE A 70 -6.54 -13.99 10.36
C ILE A 70 -6.53 -13.55 11.81
N GLN A 71 -7.63 -13.83 12.51
CA GLN A 71 -7.75 -13.58 13.94
C GLN A 71 -6.62 -14.35 14.63
N ASP A 72 -5.62 -13.63 15.12
CA ASP A 72 -4.76 -14.13 16.19
C ASP A 72 -5.68 -14.39 17.39
N PHE A 73 -6.14 -15.64 17.50
CA PHE A 73 -6.65 -16.20 18.75
C PHE A 73 -5.51 -16.16 19.78
N HIS A 74 -5.59 -15.21 20.70
CA HIS A 74 -5.00 -15.31 22.03
C HIS A 74 -5.96 -14.72 23.07
#